data_AF-A0AAD7ZG74-F1
#
_entry.id   AF-A0AAD7ZG74-F1
#
_cell.length_a   1.000
_cell.length_b   1.000
_cell.length_c   1.000
_cell.angle_alpha   90.00
_cell.angle_beta   90.00
_cell.angle_gamma   90.00
#
_symmetry.space_group_name_H-M   'P 1'
#
loop_
_entity.id
_entity.type
_entity.pdbx_description
1 polymer ?
#
loop_
_entity_poly.entity_id
_entity_poly.type
_entity_poly.pdbx_seq_one_letter_code
_entity_poly.pdbx_strand_id
1 'polypeptide(L)'
;LIKLRELVRSPANRDLEVHLRQADPESYRAVLKEIKSKEIHNLVVDTRPEHMHLFLRGILQLQMNDYKYHYLFTTFDIETFDLEDFKYNFVNMTAFRIVDAEDVGVREILKDMERFQPVGHSILNKSLIIKAEPALMYDSVHVFAIGLQTLEQSHTLRISNVSCEEELPWDGGLSLINYINST
;
A
#
# COMPACT_ATOMS: atom_id res chain seq x y z
N LEU A 1 6.65 -2.48 5.94
CA LEU A 1 6.50 -1.46 7.02
C LEU A 1 7.76 -1.45 7.88
N ILE A 2 8.45 -0.31 7.93
CA ILE A 2 9.68 -0.16 8.71
C ILE A 2 9.29 -0.09 10.19
N LYS A 3 9.80 -1.03 11.00
CA LYS A 3 9.59 -0.96 12.45
C LYS A 3 10.42 0.19 12.99
N LEU A 4 9.77 1.13 13.67
CA LEU A 4 10.40 2.30 14.28
C LEU A 4 11.61 1.96 15.17
N ARG A 5 11.57 0.78 15.82
CA ARG A 5 12.67 0.22 16.62
C ARG A 5 13.91 -0.16 15.81
N GLU A 6 13.77 -0.52 14.53
CA GLU A 6 14.89 -0.93 13.68
C GLU A 6 15.66 0.27 13.14
N LEU A 7 14.99 1.40 12.86
CA LEU A 7 15.64 2.66 12.49
C LEU A 7 16.55 3.20 13.61
N VAL A 8 16.14 3.04 14.87
CA VAL A 8 16.93 3.45 16.06
C VAL A 8 18.11 2.50 16.33
N ARG A 9 18.05 1.26 15.82
CA ARG A 9 19.07 0.22 16.04
C ARG A 9 20.10 0.10 14.91
N SER A 10 19.93 0.82 13.80
CA SER A 10 20.87 0.77 12.67
C SER A 10 22.26 1.24 13.11
N PRO A 11 23.35 0.50 12.77
CA PRO A 11 24.69 0.90 13.17
C PRO A 11 25.02 2.25 12.55
N ALA A 12 25.43 3.18 13.42
CA ALA A 12 25.74 4.56 13.10
C ALA A 12 26.80 4.64 11.98
N ASN A 13 26.36 4.83 10.74
CA ASN A 13 27.14 5.60 9.80
C ASN A 13 27.20 7.01 10.40
N ARG A 14 28.39 7.44 10.85
CA ARG A 14 28.56 8.62 11.73
C ARG A 14 28.10 9.94 11.12
N ASP A 15 27.76 9.96 9.84
CA ASP A 15 27.38 11.15 9.08
C ASP A 15 25.89 11.23 8.73
N LEU A 16 25.05 10.29 9.20
CA LEU A 16 23.60 10.31 8.94
C LEU A 16 22.82 10.84 10.15
N GLU A 17 22.34 12.07 10.05
CA GLU A 17 21.39 12.64 11.01
C GLU A 17 19.95 12.25 10.64
N VAL A 18 19.24 11.61 11.58
CA VAL A 18 17.85 11.14 11.37
C VAL A 18 16.92 11.87 12.34
N HIS A 19 15.90 12.53 11.80
CA HIS A 19 14.84 13.16 12.58
C HIS A 19 13.53 12.39 12.46
N LEU A 20 13.03 11.90 13.59
CA LEU A 20 11.71 11.27 13.66
C LEU A 20 10.65 12.30 14.08
N ARG A 21 9.54 12.36 13.34
CA ARG A 21 8.38 13.19 13.67
C ARG A 21 7.11 12.37 13.50
N GLN A 22 6.25 12.42 14.51
CA GLN A 22 4.88 11.93 14.43
C GLN A 22 3.96 13.14 14.27
N ALA A 23 2.98 13.02 13.39
CA ALA A 23 2.05 14.09 13.09
C ALA A 23 0.65 13.53 12.84
N ASP A 24 -0.34 14.33 13.20
CA ASP A 24 -1.75 14.10 12.91
C ASP A 24 -2.17 15.02 11.75
N PRO A 25 -3.30 14.75 11.08
CA PRO A 25 -3.74 15.54 9.95
C PRO A 25 -3.83 17.06 10.21
N GLU A 26 -4.19 17.45 11.43
CA GLU A 26 -4.26 18.84 11.87
C GLU A 26 -2.88 19.48 12.08
N SER A 27 -1.85 18.68 12.40
CA SER A 27 -0.51 19.15 12.72
C SER A 27 0.50 19.01 11.58
N TYR A 28 0.13 18.39 10.44
CA TYR A 28 1.00 18.26 9.26
C TYR A 28 1.66 19.57 8.84
N ARG A 29 0.90 20.67 8.77
CA ARG A 29 1.45 21.96 8.37
C ARG A 29 2.50 22.47 9.37
N ALA A 30 2.27 22.28 10.67
CA ALA A 30 3.21 22.72 11.69
C ALA A 30 4.51 21.91 11.63
N VAL A 31 4.41 20.59 11.47
CA VAL A 31 5.57 19.70 11.35
C VAL A 31 6.35 19.97 10.07
N LEU A 32 5.67 20.10 8.92
CA LEU A 32 6.33 20.46 7.66
C LEU A 32 7.02 21.83 7.73
N LYS A 33 6.44 22.80 8.44
CA LYS A 33 7.07 24.11 8.68
C LYS A 33 8.35 23.98 9.52
N GLU A 34 8.36 23.11 10.54
CA GLU A 34 9.56 22.81 11.32
C GLU A 34 10.64 22.17 10.43
N ILE A 35 10.28 21.18 9.63
CA ILE A 35 11.18 20.48 8.70
C ILE A 35 11.80 21.47 7.71
N LYS A 36 10.98 22.34 7.10
CA LYS A 36 11.44 23.42 6.21
C LYS A 36 12.41 24.37 6.91
N SER A 37 12.11 24.77 8.15
CA SER A 37 12.98 25.68 8.93
C SER A 37 14.35 25.09 9.27
N LYS A 38 14.44 23.76 9.29
CA LYS A 38 15.68 23.00 9.53
C LYS A 38 16.42 22.64 8.24
N GLU A 39 15.93 23.09 7.09
CA GLU A 39 16.52 22.79 5.78
C GLU A 39 16.67 21.28 5.52
N ILE A 40 15.70 20.48 5.99
CA ILE A 40 15.66 19.04 5.76
C ILE A 40 14.96 18.79 4.43
N HIS A 41 15.70 18.20 3.49
CA HIS A 41 15.28 18.02 2.11
C HIS A 41 14.90 16.58 1.74
N ASN A 42 15.34 15.59 2.53
CA ASN A 42 15.04 14.18 2.32
C ASN A 42 14.00 13.72 3.34
N LEU A 43 12.83 13.27 2.88
CA LEU A 43 11.71 12.89 3.72
C LEU A 43 11.26 11.46 3.40
N VAL A 44 11.15 10.63 4.43
CA VAL A 44 10.41 9.36 4.37
C VAL A 44 9.03 9.59 4.97
N VAL A 45 7.98 9.36 4.18
CA VAL A 45 6.61 9.70 4.53
C VAL A 45 5.81 8.41 4.74
N ASP A 46 5.38 8.20 5.98
CA ASP A 46 4.47 7.13 6.39
C ASP A 46 3.17 7.71 6.91
N THR A 47 2.20 7.85 6.01
CA THR A 47 0.90 8.46 6.27
C THR A 47 -0.19 7.57 5.70
N ARG A 48 -1.28 7.40 6.45
CA ARG A 48 -2.47 6.68 5.99
C ARG A 48 -3.03 7.29 4.69
N PRO A 49 -3.44 6.49 3.69
CA PRO A 49 -3.99 7.00 2.44
C PRO A 49 -5.13 8.01 2.63
N GLU A 50 -6.01 7.81 3.61
CA GLU A 50 -7.12 8.73 3.91
C GLU A 50 -6.68 10.17 4.17
N HIS A 51 -5.47 10.37 4.72
CA HIS A 51 -4.95 11.69 5.09
C HIS A 51 -3.88 12.22 4.13
N MET A 52 -3.50 11.45 3.10
CA MET A 52 -2.44 11.81 2.17
C MET A 52 -2.73 13.14 1.45
N HIS A 53 -3.98 13.38 1.07
CA HIS A 53 -4.41 14.62 0.42
C HIS A 53 -4.15 15.87 1.29
N LEU A 54 -4.31 15.76 2.61
CA LEU A 54 -4.01 16.85 3.55
C LEU A 54 -2.50 17.10 3.66
N PHE A 55 -1.73 16.02 3.67
CA PHE A 55 -0.26 16.08 3.67
C PHE A 55 0.29 16.75 2.41
N LEU A 56 -0.14 16.30 1.22
CA LEU A 56 0.24 16.87 -0.07
C LEU A 56 -0.15 18.35 -0.17
N ARG A 57 -1.36 18.71 0.28
CA ARG A 57 -1.79 20.12 0.37
C ARG A 57 -0.87 20.93 1.28
N GLY A 58 -0.42 20.36 2.40
CA GLY A 58 0.54 21.00 3.30
C GLY A 58 1.87 21.32 2.61
N ILE A 59 2.39 20.40 1.79
CA ILE A 59 3.60 20.60 0.99
C ILE A 59 3.44 21.79 0.04
N LEU A 60 2.34 21.84 -0.73
CA LEU A 60 2.08 22.91 -1.68
C LEU A 60 1.94 24.27 -0.98
N GLN A 61 1.20 24.32 0.13
CA GLN A 61 1.00 25.56 0.89
C GLN A 61 2.29 26.11 1.51
N LEU A 62 3.27 25.24 1.78
CA LEU A 62 4.58 25.62 2.30
C LEU A 62 5.64 25.73 1.21
N GLN A 63 5.28 25.55 -0.06
CA GLN A 63 6.20 25.57 -1.21
C GLN A 63 7.39 24.62 -0.97
N MET A 64 7.09 23.38 -0.58
CA MET A 64 8.09 22.30 -0.43
C MET A 64 8.05 21.33 -1.61
N ASN A 65 7.49 21.73 -2.74
CA ASN A 65 7.37 20.93 -3.96
C ASN A 65 8.40 21.32 -5.03
N ASP A 66 9.52 21.94 -4.66
CA ASP A 66 10.58 22.29 -5.61
C ASP A 66 11.66 21.19 -5.73
N TYR A 67 12.59 21.36 -6.66
CA TYR A 67 13.67 20.43 -6.98
C TYR A 67 14.60 20.08 -5.82
N LYS A 68 14.58 20.85 -4.72
CA LYS A 68 15.45 20.58 -3.57
C LYS A 68 14.93 19.41 -2.75
N TYR A 69 13.63 19.10 -2.82
CA TYR A 69 13.01 18.10 -1.97
C TYR A 69 12.97 16.72 -2.63
N HIS A 70 13.19 15.70 -1.80
CA HIS A 70 13.14 14.29 -2.13
C HIS A 70 12.22 13.58 -1.15
N TYR A 71 11.12 13.04 -1.65
CA TYR A 71 10.12 12.31 -0.89
C TYR A 71 10.17 10.82 -1.23
N LEU A 72 10.27 9.97 -0.21
CA LEU A 72 10.05 8.54 -0.30
C LEU A 72 8.74 8.20 0.42
N PHE A 73 7.72 7.81 -0.33
CA PHE A 73 6.43 7.38 0.23
C PHE A 73 6.44 5.88 0.51
N THR A 74 5.98 5.51 1.70
CA THR A 74 5.82 4.10 2.09
C THR A 74 4.50 3.49 1.62
N THR A 75 3.53 4.31 1.23
CA THR A 75 2.25 3.86 0.67
C THR A 75 2.44 3.33 -0.75
N PHE A 76 1.68 2.30 -1.10
CA PHE A 76 1.61 1.74 -2.45
C PHE A 76 0.63 2.50 -3.36
N ASP A 77 -0.20 3.37 -2.78
CA ASP A 77 -1.33 4.00 -3.48
C ASP A 77 -1.05 5.45 -3.89
N ILE A 78 0.21 5.91 -3.87
CA ILE A 78 0.52 7.34 -4.14
C ILE A 78 0.05 7.78 -5.54
N GLU A 79 0.14 6.88 -6.52
CA GLU A 79 -0.29 7.12 -7.90
C GLU A 79 -1.82 7.25 -8.06
N THR A 80 -2.59 6.92 -7.02
CA THR A 80 -4.04 7.09 -7.01
C THR A 80 -4.47 8.53 -6.69
N PHE A 81 -3.55 9.37 -6.21
CA PHE A 81 -3.80 10.77 -5.88
C PHE A 81 -3.45 11.71 -7.04
N ASP A 82 -4.04 12.91 -7.04
CA ASP A 82 -3.69 13.95 -8.00
C ASP A 82 -2.33 14.58 -7.65
N LEU A 83 -1.35 14.37 -8.53
CA LEU A 83 0.04 14.84 -8.39
C LEU A 83 0.40 15.91 -9.43
N GLU A 84 -0.58 16.49 -10.13
CA GLU A 84 -0.31 17.43 -11.23
C GLU A 84 0.51 18.65 -10.76
N ASP A 85 0.23 19.18 -9.57
CA ASP A 85 0.96 20.32 -8.96
C ASP A 85 2.44 19.99 -8.59
N PHE A 86 2.81 18.71 -8.57
CA PHE A 86 4.16 18.25 -8.26
C PHE A 86 4.97 17.99 -9.53
N LYS A 87 4.29 17.64 -10.63
CA LYS A 87 4.91 17.25 -11.91
C LYS A 87 5.82 18.30 -12.53
N TYR A 88 5.46 19.58 -12.40
CA TYR A 88 6.15 20.68 -13.09
C TYR A 88 7.25 21.36 -12.28
N ASN A 89 7.40 21.01 -11.00
CA ASN A 89 8.32 21.69 -10.09
C ASN A 89 9.61 20.90 -9.80
N PHE A 90 9.86 19.82 -10.56
CA PHE A 90 11.06 18.98 -10.52
C PHE A 90 11.37 18.34 -9.15
N VAL A 91 10.39 18.28 -8.25
CA VAL A 91 10.49 17.55 -6.98
C VAL A 91 10.64 16.05 -7.23
N ASN A 92 11.49 15.39 -6.44
CA ASN A 92 11.68 13.96 -6.54
C ASN A 92 10.68 13.24 -5.64
N MET A 93 9.77 12.47 -6.23
CA MET A 93 8.81 11.63 -5.51
C MET A 93 9.07 10.17 -5.89
N THR A 94 9.45 9.36 -4.90
CA THR A 94 9.72 7.93 -5.05
C THR A 94 8.73 7.14 -4.20
N ALA A 95 8.22 6.04 -4.73
CA ALA A 95 7.33 5.13 -4.02
C ALA A 95 7.47 3.71 -4.57
N PHE A 96 6.79 2.77 -3.93
CA PHE A 96 6.71 1.39 -4.39
C PHE A 96 5.37 1.15 -5.07
N ARG A 97 5.38 0.41 -6.18
CA ARG A 97 4.17 -0.06 -6.88
C ARG A 97 4.16 -1.58 -6.84
N ILE A 98 3.08 -2.17 -6.34
CA ILE A 98 2.93 -3.64 -6.27
C ILE A 98 2.11 -4.21 -7.44
N VAL A 99 1.27 -3.38 -8.06
CA VAL A 99 0.46 -3.77 -9.22
C VAL A 99 1.19 -3.35 -10.49
N ASP A 100 1.58 -4.32 -11.33
CA ASP A 100 2.20 -4.00 -12.61
C ASP A 100 1.15 -3.75 -13.69
N ALA A 101 0.69 -2.51 -13.83
CA ALA A 101 -0.29 -2.12 -14.84
C ALA A 101 0.24 -2.21 -16.29
N GLU A 102 1.55 -2.39 -16.48
CA GLU A 102 2.17 -2.59 -17.80
C GLU A 102 2.09 -4.04 -18.27
N ASP A 103 1.86 -4.99 -17.36
CA ASP A 103 1.65 -6.39 -17.72
C ASP A 103 0.34 -6.56 -18.50
N VAL A 104 0.41 -7.32 -19.59
CA VAL A 104 -0.73 -7.50 -20.50
C VAL A 104 -1.88 -8.23 -19.82
N GLY A 105 -1.58 -9.26 -19.02
CA GLY A 105 -2.58 -10.04 -18.29
C GLY A 105 -3.25 -9.23 -17.19
N VAL A 106 -2.46 -8.50 -16.40
CA VAL A 106 -2.98 -7.58 -15.37
C VAL A 106 -3.90 -6.53 -16.01
N ARG A 107 -3.50 -5.95 -17.14
CA ARG A 107 -4.31 -4.93 -17.83
C ARG A 107 -5.64 -5.49 -18.35
N GLU A 108 -5.68 -6.74 -18.79
CA GLU A 108 -6.93 -7.41 -19.19
C GLU A 108 -7.85 -7.65 -17.99
N ILE A 109 -7.30 -8.13 -16.87
CA ILE A 109 -8.03 -8.31 -15.62
C ILE A 109 -8.64 -6.97 -15.15
N LEU A 110 -7.85 -5.89 -15.15
CA LEU A 110 -8.33 -4.57 -14.73
C LEU A 110 -9.45 -4.04 -15.63
N LYS A 111 -9.38 -4.27 -16.95
CA LYS A 111 -10.47 -3.91 -17.88
C LYS A 111 -11.74 -4.72 -17.62
N ASP A 112 -11.61 -6.00 -17.31
CA ASP A 112 -12.76 -6.82 -16.97
C ASP A 112 -13.37 -6.40 -15.64
N MET A 113 -12.55 -6.11 -14.62
CA MET A 113 -13.01 -5.52 -13.36
C MET A 113 -13.76 -4.21 -13.57
N GLU A 114 -13.30 -3.34 -14.47
CA GLU A 114 -13.98 -2.08 -14.83
C GLU A 114 -15.38 -2.33 -15.40
N ARG A 115 -15.54 -3.32 -16.29
CA ARG A 115 -16.83 -3.68 -16.91
C ARG A 115 -17.86 -4.17 -15.89
N PHE A 116 -17.40 -4.86 -14.84
CA PHE A 116 -18.27 -5.45 -13.83
C PHE A 116 -18.59 -4.51 -12.67
N GLN A 117 -18.13 -3.25 -12.68
CA GLN A 117 -18.47 -2.29 -11.62
C GLN A 117 -19.96 -1.89 -11.71
N PRO A 118 -20.82 -2.39 -10.81
CA PRO A 118 -22.24 -2.10 -10.82
C PRO A 118 -22.45 -0.84 -9.96
N VAL A 119 -22.70 0.31 -10.58
CA VAL A 119 -23.21 1.55 -9.92
C VAL A 119 -22.72 1.73 -8.47
N GLY A 120 -21.51 2.25 -8.28
CA GLY A 120 -20.90 2.42 -6.95
C GLY A 120 -19.57 3.18 -6.98
N HIS A 121 -18.85 3.16 -5.86
CA HIS A 121 -17.52 3.77 -5.76
C HIS A 121 -16.55 3.09 -6.74
N SER A 122 -15.99 3.87 -7.66
CA SER A 122 -15.03 3.41 -8.66
C SER A 122 -13.79 2.84 -7.97
N ILE A 123 -13.57 1.53 -8.09
CA ILE A 123 -12.37 0.85 -7.55
C ILE A 123 -11.15 1.17 -8.41
N LEU A 124 -11.42 1.53 -9.67
CA LEU A 124 -10.43 1.90 -10.68
C LEU A 124 -10.56 3.40 -10.97
N ASN A 125 -9.44 4.10 -11.04
CA ASN A 125 -9.42 5.44 -11.61
C ASN A 125 -9.47 5.35 -13.14
N LYS A 126 -9.84 6.46 -13.81
CA LYS A 126 -9.93 6.59 -15.29
C LYS A 126 -8.66 6.16 -16.07
N SER A 127 -7.55 5.95 -15.36
CA SER A 127 -6.26 5.52 -15.88
C SER A 127 -5.95 4.03 -15.62
N LEU A 128 -6.95 3.20 -15.28
CA LEU A 128 -6.78 1.77 -14.92
C LEU A 128 -5.90 1.53 -13.69
N ILE A 129 -5.79 2.53 -12.82
CA ILE A 129 -5.04 2.41 -11.56
C ILE A 129 -5.99 1.87 -10.49
N ILE A 130 -5.60 0.76 -9.86
CA ILE A 130 -6.29 0.13 -8.74
C ILE A 130 -5.51 0.39 -7.45
N LYS A 131 -6.22 0.47 -6.31
CA LYS A 131 -5.55 0.49 -5.00
C LYS A 131 -4.96 -0.89 -4.66
N ALA A 132 -3.91 -0.90 -3.85
CA ALA A 132 -3.25 -2.10 -3.39
C ALA A 132 -4.20 -3.06 -2.64
N GLU A 133 -5.07 -2.54 -1.76
CA GLU A 133 -6.01 -3.36 -0.97
C GLU A 133 -6.97 -4.21 -1.84
N PRO A 134 -7.76 -3.64 -2.77
CA PRO A 134 -8.62 -4.44 -3.64
C PRO A 134 -7.84 -5.35 -4.61
N ALA A 135 -6.64 -4.95 -5.05
CA ALA A 135 -5.78 -5.83 -5.85
C ALA A 135 -5.34 -7.08 -5.06
N LEU A 136 -4.88 -6.90 -3.83
CA LEU A 136 -4.50 -8.01 -2.95
C LEU A 136 -5.70 -8.89 -2.58
N MET A 137 -6.91 -8.33 -2.49
CA MET A 137 -8.12 -9.13 -2.27
C MET A 137 -8.44 -10.03 -3.47
N TYR A 138 -8.28 -9.51 -4.69
CA TYR A 138 -8.42 -10.30 -5.92
C TYR A 138 -7.43 -11.48 -5.92
N ASP A 139 -6.15 -11.20 -5.68
CA ASP A 139 -5.11 -12.23 -5.63
C ASP A 139 -5.35 -13.25 -4.51
N SER A 140 -5.84 -12.80 -3.35
CA SER A 140 -6.17 -13.69 -2.22
C SER A 140 -7.24 -14.72 -2.59
N VAL A 141 -8.31 -14.30 -3.26
CA VAL A 141 -9.37 -15.21 -3.72
C VAL A 141 -8.84 -16.15 -4.81
N HIS A 142 -7.98 -15.63 -5.70
CA HIS A 142 -7.38 -16.42 -6.77
C HIS A 142 -6.48 -17.54 -6.22
N VAL A 143 -5.54 -17.21 -5.34
CA VAL A 143 -4.65 -18.17 -4.67
C VAL A 143 -5.47 -19.18 -3.86
N PHE A 144 -6.50 -18.72 -3.13
CA PHE A 144 -7.38 -19.62 -2.39
C PHE A 144 -8.12 -20.60 -3.30
N ALA A 145 -8.64 -20.15 -4.45
CA ALA A 145 -9.33 -21.00 -5.40
C ALA A 145 -8.40 -22.07 -6.01
N ILE A 146 -7.16 -21.71 -6.36
CA ILE A 146 -6.17 -22.68 -6.87
C ILE A 146 -5.80 -23.68 -5.79
N GLY A 147 -5.54 -23.23 -4.56
CA GLY A 147 -5.24 -24.10 -3.42
C GLY A 147 -6.37 -25.10 -3.15
N LEU A 148 -7.62 -24.64 -3.22
CA LEU A 148 -8.81 -25.47 -3.06
C LEU A 148 -8.93 -26.52 -4.17
N GLN A 149 -8.79 -26.10 -5.43
CA GLN A 149 -8.85 -26.99 -6.59
C GLN A 149 -7.75 -28.06 -6.53
N THR A 150 -6.55 -27.70 -6.08
CA THR A 150 -5.42 -28.63 -5.95
C THR A 150 -5.66 -29.65 -4.82
N LEU A 151 -6.20 -29.20 -3.69
CA LEU A 151 -6.57 -30.08 -2.58
C LEU A 151 -7.61 -31.12 -3.02
N GLU A 152 -8.65 -30.72 -3.74
CA GLU A 152 -9.71 -31.62 -4.23
C GLU A 152 -9.21 -32.74 -5.15
N GLN A 153 -8.09 -32.55 -5.84
CA GLN A 153 -7.48 -33.60 -6.68
C GLN A 153 -6.88 -34.75 -5.84
N SER A 154 -6.51 -34.48 -4.58
CA SER A 154 -5.81 -35.43 -3.72
C SER A 154 -6.66 -35.97 -2.56
N HIS A 155 -7.59 -35.16 -2.05
CA HIS A 155 -8.40 -35.46 -0.87
C HIS A 155 -9.83 -34.97 -1.06
N THR A 156 -10.80 -35.72 -0.55
CA THR A 156 -12.19 -35.26 -0.50
C THR A 156 -12.35 -34.22 0.60
N LEU A 157 -12.68 -32.99 0.21
CA LEU A 157 -12.90 -31.91 1.16
C LEU A 157 -14.28 -32.04 1.82
N ARG A 158 -14.29 -32.09 3.15
CA ARG A 158 -15.54 -32.09 3.94
C ARG A 158 -15.60 -30.82 4.76
N ILE A 159 -16.52 -29.93 4.43
CA ILE A 159 -16.79 -28.74 5.22
C ILE A 159 -17.48 -29.18 6.51
N SER A 160 -17.09 -28.57 7.64
CA SER A 160 -17.66 -28.85 8.95
C SER A 160 -18.14 -27.56 9.59
N ASN A 161 -19.25 -27.63 10.31
CA ASN A 161 -19.65 -26.53 11.17
C ASN A 161 -18.67 -26.45 12.33
N VAL A 162 -18.12 -25.26 12.57
CA VAL A 162 -17.22 -24.98 13.68
C VAL A 162 -17.92 -24.02 14.65
N SER A 163 -17.65 -24.18 15.94
CA SER A 163 -18.13 -23.28 17.00
C SER A 163 -16.95 -22.54 17.62
N CYS A 164 -17.15 -21.30 18.05
CA CYS A 164 -16.14 -20.58 18.83
C CYS A 164 -16.11 -21.03 20.31
N GLU A 165 -17.16 -21.72 20.78
CA GLU A 165 -17.23 -22.27 22.14
C GLU A 165 -16.47 -23.60 22.25
N GLU A 166 -16.33 -24.32 21.14
CA GLU A 166 -15.63 -25.59 21.04
C GLU A 166 -14.27 -25.37 20.37
N GLU A 167 -13.17 -25.66 21.06
CA GLU A 167 -11.81 -25.55 20.50
C GLU A 167 -11.45 -26.71 19.54
N LEU A 168 -12.41 -27.10 18.68
CA LEU A 168 -12.25 -28.17 17.70
C LEU A 168 -11.90 -27.56 16.33
N PRO A 169 -10.66 -27.76 15.83
CA PRO A 169 -10.27 -27.25 14.52
C PRO A 169 -10.95 -28.03 13.40
N TRP A 170 -11.02 -27.41 12.23
CA TRP A 170 -11.43 -28.11 11.01
C TRP A 170 -10.30 -29.02 10.51
N ASP A 171 -10.55 -30.33 10.45
CA ASP A 171 -9.57 -31.35 10.04
C ASP A 171 -8.89 -31.07 8.69
N GLY A 172 -9.63 -30.48 7.74
CA GLY A 172 -9.12 -30.14 6.40
C GLY A 172 -8.24 -28.89 6.36
N GLY A 173 -8.19 -28.11 7.44
CA GLY A 173 -7.55 -26.79 7.45
C GLY A 173 -6.04 -26.83 7.23
N LEU A 174 -5.33 -27.78 7.86
CA LEU A 174 -3.88 -27.90 7.72
C LEU A 174 -3.48 -28.27 6.29
N SER A 175 -4.21 -29.21 5.68
CA SER A 175 -3.99 -29.60 4.28
C SER A 175 -4.22 -28.42 3.35
N LEU A 176 -5.31 -27.67 3.53
CA LEU A 176 -5.60 -26.50 2.69
C LEU A 176 -4.51 -25.43 2.77
N ILE A 177 -4.03 -25.11 3.98
CA ILE A 177 -2.92 -24.16 4.17
C ILE A 177 -1.65 -24.63 3.45
N ASN A 178 -1.33 -25.93 3.53
CA ASN A 178 -0.16 -26.47 2.86
C ASN A 178 -0.27 -26.34 1.33
N TYR A 179 -1.45 -26.58 0.77
CA TYR A 179 -1.68 -26.39 -0.67
C TYR A 179 -1.59 -24.92 -1.06
N ILE A 180 -2.20 -24.00 -0.30
CA ILE A 180 -2.10 -22.55 -0.52
C ILE A 180 -0.63 -22.09 -0.51
N ASN A 181 0.18 -22.58 0.41
CA ASN A 181 1.61 -22.22 0.51
C ASN A 181 2.49 -22.84 -0.59
N SER A 182 1.99 -23.87 -1.28
CA SER A 182 2.72 -24.57 -2.35
C SER A 182 2.39 -24.06 -3.75
N THR A 183 1.36 -23.22 -3.86
CA THR A 183 1.01 -22.44 -5.05
C THR A 183 1.99 -21.28 -5.26
#